data_AF-A0A8S9RVA7-F1
#
_entry.id   AF-A0A8S9RVA7-F1
#
_cell.length_a   1.000
_cell.length_b   1.000
_cell.length_c   1.000
_cell.angle_alpha   90.00
_cell.angle_beta   90.00
_cell.angle_gamma   90.00
#
_symmetry.space_group_name_H-M   'P 1'
#
loop_
_entity.id
_entity.type
_entity.pdbx_description
1 polymer ?
#
loop_
_entity_poly.entity_id
_entity_poly.type
_entity_poly.pdbx_seq_one_letter_code
_entity_poly.pdbx_strand_id
1 'polypeptide(L)'
;MPHDDALVIALEVEGAVFSKILIDTGSAIDIISQKTLRSLEQPIPMIRQETIPLASFEGKSVCSLGIIFLTTRSYDLELKTEFTVVDHPMPFDAIVGRPWLHQMRAVPSVYHECVKFLSPTGEKTILGSQKQARACYKSEFRNMPWKEENIPLARDLSVKTPPKTYRASSP
;
A
#
# COMPACT_ATOMS: atom_id res chain seq x y z
N MET A 1 9.97 -18.97 8.28
CA MET A 1 10.79 -17.77 8.57
C MET A 1 9.82 -16.60 8.51
N PRO A 2 9.77 -15.70 9.52
CA PRO A 2 8.55 -14.95 9.86
C PRO A 2 7.97 -14.26 8.63
N HIS A 3 6.72 -14.60 8.30
CA HIS A 3 5.98 -14.11 7.13
C HIS A 3 5.27 -12.79 7.47
N ASP A 4 5.99 -11.90 8.16
CA ASP A 4 5.50 -10.57 8.56
C ASP A 4 5.99 -9.48 7.58
N ASP A 5 6.55 -9.90 6.43
CA ASP A 5 7.00 -9.00 5.38
C ASP A 5 5.79 -8.28 4.74
N ALA A 6 5.98 -7.01 4.38
CA ALA A 6 4.97 -6.26 3.63
C ALA A 6 4.66 -6.95 2.28
N LEU A 7 3.40 -6.90 1.84
CA LEU A 7 3.01 -7.44 0.55
C LEU A 7 3.49 -6.52 -0.58
N VAL A 8 4.65 -6.86 -1.14
CA VAL A 8 5.26 -6.16 -2.28
C VAL A 8 5.19 -7.03 -3.53
N ILE A 9 4.59 -6.51 -4.59
CA ILE A 9 4.41 -7.22 -5.86
C ILE A 9 5.19 -6.57 -7.00
N ALA A 10 5.24 -7.27 -8.14
CA ALA A 10 5.54 -6.64 -9.42
C ALA A 10 4.25 -6.29 -10.15
N LEU A 11 4.22 -5.13 -10.80
CA LEU A 11 3.09 -4.65 -11.60
C LEU A 11 3.63 -3.92 -12.83
N GLU A 12 2.97 -4.13 -13.97
CA GLU A 12 3.24 -3.36 -15.17
C GLU A 12 2.45 -2.04 -15.13
N VAL A 13 3.14 -0.93 -15.38
CA VAL A 13 2.59 0.43 -15.40
C VAL A 13 3.09 1.12 -16.67
N GLU A 14 2.16 1.52 -17.54
CA GLU A 14 2.42 2.08 -18.88
C GLU A 14 3.48 1.28 -19.66
N GLY A 15 3.35 -0.05 -19.68
CA GLY A 15 4.25 -0.94 -20.42
C GLY A 15 5.58 -1.27 -19.73
N ALA A 16 5.92 -0.62 -18.63
CA ALA A 16 7.12 -0.90 -17.85
C ALA A 16 6.82 -1.71 -16.58
N VAL A 17 7.63 -2.72 -16.28
CA VAL A 17 7.45 -3.55 -15.08
C VAL A 17 8.21 -2.97 -13.89
N PHE A 18 7.46 -2.60 -12.85
CA PHE A 18 8.00 -2.19 -11.56
C PHE A 18 7.88 -3.33 -10.56
N SER A 19 8.87 -3.48 -9.69
CA SER A 19 9.00 -4.65 -8.81
C SER A 19 8.94 -4.33 -7.33
N LYS A 20 8.69 -3.06 -6.98
CA LYS A 20 8.56 -2.59 -5.59
C LYS A 20 7.22 -1.89 -5.40
N ILE A 21 6.13 -2.56 -5.75
CA ILE A 21 4.77 -2.04 -5.61
C ILE A 21 4.20 -2.54 -4.29
N LEU A 22 3.97 -1.63 -3.34
CA LEU A 22 3.36 -1.98 -2.07
C LEU A 22 1.84 -2.10 -2.23
N ILE A 23 1.27 -3.19 -1.71
CA ILE A 23 -0.18 -3.31 -1.51
C ILE A 23 -0.54 -2.77 -0.13
N ASP A 24 -1.35 -1.71 -0.08
CA ASP A 24 -1.76 -1.09 1.17
C ASP A 24 -3.29 -0.96 1.28
N THR A 25 -3.93 -1.89 1.98
CA THR A 25 -5.38 -1.84 2.22
C THR A 25 -5.83 -0.67 3.08
N GLY A 26 -4.91 -0.01 3.80
CA GLY A 26 -5.18 1.19 4.59
C GLY A 26 -5.18 2.47 3.75
N SER A 27 -4.57 2.47 2.58
CA SER A 27 -4.50 3.65 1.71
C SER A 27 -5.83 3.91 1.00
N ALA A 28 -6.27 5.17 1.04
CA ALA A 28 -7.45 5.64 0.33
C ALA A 28 -7.16 6.07 -1.12
N ILE A 29 -5.88 6.15 -1.49
CA ILE A 29 -5.41 6.59 -2.81
C ILE A 29 -4.31 5.66 -3.31
N ASP A 30 -4.09 5.64 -4.63
CA ASP A 30 -2.89 5.04 -5.21
C ASP A 30 -1.83 6.14 -5.36
N ILE A 31 -0.57 5.82 -5.05
CA ILE A 31 0.55 6.77 -5.03
C ILE A 31 1.65 6.26 -5.95
N ILE A 32 2.21 7.12 -6.79
CA ILE A 32 3.42 6.82 -7.58
C ILE A 32 4.52 7.83 -7.27
N SER A 33 5.76 7.36 -7.12
CA SER A 33 6.87 8.28 -6.90
C SER A 33 7.20 9.04 -8.19
N GLN A 34 7.59 10.31 -8.09
CA GLN A 34 8.05 11.09 -9.24
C GLN A 34 9.27 10.43 -9.90
N LYS A 35 10.14 9.78 -9.12
CA LYS A 35 11.28 9.02 -9.61
C LYS A 35 10.85 7.88 -10.54
N THR A 36 9.85 7.09 -10.12
CA THR A 36 9.27 6.01 -10.90
C THR A 36 8.64 6.54 -12.17
N LEU A 37 7.87 7.63 -12.06
CA LEU A 37 7.26 8.26 -13.22
C LEU A 37 8.29 8.68 -14.27
N ARG A 38 9.41 9.31 -13.85
CA ARG A 38 10.51 9.71 -14.75
C ARG A 38 11.22 8.54 -15.43
N SER A 39 11.08 7.32 -14.90
CA SER A 39 11.68 6.11 -15.49
C SER A 39 10.84 5.46 -16.58
N LEU A 40 9.60 5.90 -16.78
CA LEU A 40 8.76 5.48 -17.90
C LEU A 40 9.31 6.00 -19.23
N GLU A 41 9.09 5.24 -20.30
CA GLU A 41 9.38 5.69 -21.66
C GLU A 41 8.47 6.87 -22.05
N GLN A 42 9.01 7.81 -22.82
CA GLN A 42 8.28 9.01 -23.26
C GLN A 42 7.42 8.70 -24.50
N PRO A 43 6.25 9.36 -24.65
CA PRO A 43 5.74 10.47 -23.84
C PRO A 43 4.94 10.01 -22.61
N ILE A 44 5.24 10.59 -21.44
CA ILE A 44 4.46 10.39 -20.22
C ILE A 44 3.16 11.22 -20.28
N PRO A 45 1.99 10.71 -19.84
CA PRO A 45 0.77 11.49 -19.75
C PRO A 45 0.91 12.76 -18.89
N MET A 46 0.10 13.79 -19.20
CA MET A 46 0.12 15.05 -18.46
C MET A 46 -0.34 14.86 -17.01
N ILE A 47 0.46 15.38 -16.07
CA ILE A 47 0.06 15.48 -14.65
C ILE A 47 -0.95 16.62 -14.53
N ARG A 48 -2.12 16.33 -13.97
CA ARG A 48 -3.10 17.34 -13.57
C ARG A 48 -2.62 18.01 -12.28
N GLN A 49 -2.41 19.32 -12.32
CA GLN A 49 -1.96 20.08 -11.17
C GLN A 49 -3.07 20.18 -10.13
N GLU A 50 -3.06 19.24 -9.19
CA GLU A 50 -3.97 19.14 -8.07
C GLU A 50 -3.15 18.83 -6.81
N THR A 51 -2.95 19.85 -5.97
CA THR A 51 -2.19 19.69 -4.73
C THR A 51 -3.09 19.08 -3.67
N ILE A 52 -2.85 17.81 -3.35
CA ILE A 52 -3.54 17.07 -2.31
C ILE A 52 -2.54 16.87 -1.17
N PRO A 53 -2.79 17.42 0.03
CA PRO A 53 -1.97 17.11 1.20
C PRO A 53 -2.24 15.67 1.63
N LEU A 54 -1.19 14.85 1.62
CA LEU A 54 -1.25 13.46 2.06
C LEU A 54 -0.85 13.40 3.53
N ALA A 55 -1.81 13.12 4.40
CA ALA A 55 -1.54 12.93 5.81
C ALA A 55 -1.02 11.51 6.08
N SER A 56 0.15 11.41 6.71
CA SER A 56 0.66 10.15 7.24
C SER A 56 0.25 9.97 8.71
N PHE A 57 0.38 8.74 9.21
CA PHE A 57 0.11 8.41 10.61
C PHE A 57 0.95 9.24 11.61
N GLU A 58 2.14 9.70 11.20
CA GLU A 58 3.02 10.54 12.03
C GLU A 58 2.63 12.03 12.05
N GLY A 59 1.50 12.42 11.46
CA GLY A 59 1.08 13.82 11.36
C GLY A 59 1.93 14.66 10.39
N LYS A 60 2.92 14.04 9.73
CA LYS A 60 3.65 14.65 8.62
C LYS A 60 2.76 14.64 7.39
N SER A 61 2.63 15.80 6.75
CA SER A 61 1.97 15.91 5.45
C SER A 61 3.00 15.96 4.32
N VAL A 62 2.73 15.21 3.25
CA VAL A 62 3.46 15.32 1.98
C VAL A 62 2.54 15.96 0.97
N CYS A 63 2.97 17.06 0.34
CA CYS A 63 2.20 17.65 -0.76
C CYS A 63 2.40 16.82 -2.04
N SER A 64 1.31 16.40 -2.67
CA SER A 64 1.39 15.82 -4.01
C SER A 64 1.81 16.85 -5.06
N LEU A 65 2.40 16.38 -6.15
CA LEU A 65 2.64 17.17 -7.36
C LEU A 65 1.40 17.28 -8.25
N GLY A 66 0.45 16.37 -8.08
CA GLY A 66 -0.73 16.27 -8.92
C GLY A 66 -1.26 14.86 -9.05
N ILE A 67 -2.21 14.69 -9.96
CA ILE A 67 -2.83 13.42 -10.31
C ILE A 67 -2.42 13.03 -11.73
N ILE A 68 -2.18 11.74 -11.96
CA ILE A 68 -1.93 11.17 -13.29
C ILE A 68 -2.71 9.88 -13.50
N PHE A 69 -3.20 9.65 -14.71
CA PHE A 69 -3.87 8.41 -15.07
C PHE A 69 -2.91 7.51 -15.85
N LEU A 70 -2.53 6.38 -15.26
CA LEU A 70 -1.63 5.40 -15.85
C LEU A 70 -2.35 4.08 -16.09
N THR A 71 -1.96 3.40 -17.15
CA THR A 71 -2.44 2.07 -17.48
C THR A 71 -1.69 1.05 -16.63
N THR A 72 -2.39 0.30 -15.78
CA THR A 72 -1.79 -0.84 -15.05
C THR A 72 -2.25 -2.13 -15.67
N ARG A 73 -1.33 -3.11 -15.79
CA ARG A 73 -1.62 -4.40 -16.40
C ARG A 73 -1.15 -5.54 -15.51
N SER A 74 -1.99 -6.54 -15.36
CA SER A 74 -1.66 -7.80 -14.73
C SER A 74 -2.35 -8.94 -15.47
N TYR A 75 -1.57 -9.91 -15.95
CA TYR A 75 -2.07 -10.98 -16.81
C TYR A 75 -2.84 -10.40 -18.02
N ASP A 76 -4.10 -10.77 -18.18
CA ASP A 76 -5.03 -10.38 -19.23
C ASP A 76 -5.99 -9.26 -18.82
N LEU A 77 -5.71 -8.58 -17.69
CA LEU A 77 -6.50 -7.46 -17.20
C LEU A 77 -5.70 -6.16 -17.24
N GLU A 78 -6.32 -5.13 -17.79
CA GLU A 78 -5.77 -3.79 -17.92
C GLU A 78 -6.74 -2.77 -17.31
N LEU A 79 -6.22 -1.86 -16.50
CA LEU A 79 -6.98 -0.83 -15.81
C LEU A 79 -6.38 0.55 -16.06
N LYS A 80 -7.25 1.55 -16.24
CA LYS A 80 -6.84 2.95 -16.10
C LYS A 80 -6.87 3.29 -14.61
N THR A 81 -5.70 3.51 -14.03
CA THR A 81 -5.48 3.75 -12.61
C THR A 81 -5.12 5.21 -12.37
N GLU A 82 -5.79 5.83 -11.41
CA GLU A 82 -5.50 7.19 -10.95
C GLU A 82 -4.42 7.15 -9.88
N PHE A 83 -3.25 7.73 -10.15
CA PHE A 83 -2.19 7.86 -9.18
C PHE A 83 -2.03 9.30 -8.73
N THR A 84 -1.86 9.48 -7.43
CA THR A 84 -1.30 10.71 -6.86
C THR A 84 0.22 10.68 -6.98
N VAL A 85 0.81 11.69 -7.61
CA VAL A 85 2.26 11.78 -7.80
C VAL A 85 2.88 12.48 -6.60
N VAL A 86 3.90 11.86 -5.99
CA VAL A 86 4.65 12.46 -4.87
C VAL A 86 6.12 12.61 -5.21
N ASP A 87 6.71 13.74 -4.83
CA ASP A 87 8.16 13.96 -4.83
C ASP A 87 8.68 13.86 -3.40
N HIS A 88 8.60 12.65 -2.85
CA HIS A 88 9.08 12.33 -1.51
C HIS A 88 9.86 11.01 -1.54
N PRO A 89 10.97 10.89 -0.78
CA PRO A 89 11.69 9.64 -0.67
C PRO A 89 10.78 8.53 -0.11
N MET A 90 10.55 7.50 -0.91
CA MET A 90 9.85 6.28 -0.52
C MET A 90 10.63 5.07 -1.07
N PRO A 91 10.65 3.92 -0.38
CA PRO A 91 11.42 2.76 -0.83
C PRO A 91 10.73 1.99 -1.98
N PHE A 92 9.45 2.31 -2.22
CA PHE A 92 8.58 1.69 -3.19
C PHE A 92 8.55 2.50 -4.50
N ASP A 93 8.28 1.82 -5.60
CA ASP A 93 8.04 2.48 -6.88
C ASP A 93 6.67 3.17 -6.87
N ALA A 94 5.68 2.46 -6.31
CA ALA A 94 4.32 2.93 -6.10
C ALA A 94 3.69 2.22 -4.88
N ILE A 95 2.63 2.81 -4.35
CA ILE A 95 1.71 2.19 -3.39
C ILE A 95 0.36 2.08 -4.09
N VAL A 96 -0.20 0.88 -4.17
CA VAL A 96 -1.57 0.68 -4.62
C VAL A 96 -2.45 0.38 -3.42
N GLY A 97 -3.46 1.22 -3.25
CA GLY A 97 -4.40 1.21 -2.15
C GLY A 97 -5.72 0.57 -2.50
N ARG A 98 -6.76 0.95 -1.75
CA ARG A 98 -8.13 0.50 -1.98
C ARG A 98 -8.68 0.81 -3.37
N PRO A 99 -8.40 1.96 -4.03
CA PRO A 99 -8.97 2.25 -5.35
C PRO A 99 -8.57 1.21 -6.41
N TRP A 100 -7.28 0.95 -6.59
CA TRP A 100 -6.79 -0.10 -7.49
C TRP A 100 -7.31 -1.50 -7.10
N LEU A 101 -7.25 -1.85 -5.80
CA LEU A 101 -7.74 -3.15 -5.32
C LEU A 101 -9.23 -3.36 -5.63
N HIS A 102 -10.07 -2.33 -5.44
CA HIS A 102 -11.49 -2.39 -5.77
C HIS A 102 -11.72 -2.52 -7.28
N GLN A 103 -10.97 -1.76 -8.10
CA GLN A 103 -11.10 -1.82 -9.55
C GLN A 103 -10.68 -3.18 -10.11
N MET A 104 -9.63 -3.79 -9.54
CA MET A 104 -9.20 -5.16 -9.83
C MET A 104 -10.14 -6.24 -9.27
N ARG A 105 -11.06 -5.88 -8.35
CA ARG A 105 -11.85 -6.83 -7.54
C ARG A 105 -10.93 -7.83 -6.82
N ALA A 106 -9.82 -7.32 -6.32
CA ALA A 106 -8.72 -8.09 -5.78
C ALA A 106 -8.85 -8.34 -4.27
N VAL A 107 -8.38 -9.50 -3.83
CA VAL A 107 -8.25 -9.90 -2.44
C VAL A 107 -6.76 -10.05 -2.12
N PRO A 108 -6.17 -9.09 -1.37
CA PRO A 108 -4.80 -9.23 -0.90
C PRO A 108 -4.74 -10.16 0.31
N SER A 109 -3.70 -10.98 0.38
CA SER A 109 -3.39 -11.81 1.54
C SER A 109 -1.92 -11.63 1.90
N VAL A 110 -1.67 -10.95 3.01
CA VAL A 110 -0.31 -10.77 3.55
C VAL A 110 0.23 -12.12 4.02
N TYR A 111 -0.60 -12.95 4.65
CA TYR A 111 -0.23 -14.29 5.12
C TYR A 111 0.25 -15.23 4.00
N HIS A 112 -0.43 -15.22 2.86
CA HIS A 112 -0.04 -16.02 1.69
C HIS A 112 0.88 -15.26 0.72
N GLU A 113 1.21 -14.00 1.05
CA GLU A 113 2.00 -13.08 0.24
C GLU A 113 1.52 -13.02 -1.22
N CYS A 114 0.23 -12.82 -1.42
CA CYS A 114 -0.33 -12.77 -2.77
C CYS A 114 -1.54 -11.85 -2.90
N VAL A 115 -1.82 -11.43 -4.13
CA VAL A 115 -3.06 -10.74 -4.50
C VAL A 115 -3.83 -11.63 -5.47
N LYS A 116 -5.03 -12.05 -5.08
CA LYS A 116 -5.92 -12.85 -5.93
C LYS A 116 -6.97 -11.97 -6.58
N PHE A 117 -7.33 -12.24 -7.82
CA PHE A 117 -8.39 -11.52 -8.52
C PHE A 117 -9.00 -12.38 -9.64
N LEU A 118 -10.17 -11.96 -10.13
CA LEU A 118 -10.83 -12.60 -11.28
C LEU A 118 -10.50 -11.79 -12.54
N SER A 119 -10.00 -12.47 -13.57
CA SER A 119 -9.79 -11.92 -14.90
C SER A 119 -10.72 -12.59 -15.93
N PRO A 120 -10.79 -12.08 -17.18
CA PRO A 120 -11.58 -12.72 -18.25
C PRO A 120 -11.23 -14.19 -18.48
N THR A 121 -9.97 -14.58 -18.27
CA THR A 121 -9.52 -15.98 -18.41
C THR A 121 -9.51 -16.78 -17.11
N GLY A 122 -10.13 -16.28 -16.03
CA GLY A 122 -10.34 -17.00 -14.77
C GLY A 122 -9.64 -16.38 -13.56
N GLU A 123 -9.51 -17.14 -12.47
CA GLU A 123 -8.77 -16.69 -11.27
C GLU A 123 -7.28 -16.52 -11.59
N LYS A 124 -6.74 -15.36 -11.21
CA LYS A 124 -5.30 -15.04 -11.30
C LYS A 124 -4.76 -14.71 -9.92
N THR A 125 -3.47 -14.95 -9.74
CA THR A 125 -2.76 -14.67 -8.48
C THR A 125 -1.45 -13.96 -8.79
N ILE A 126 -1.28 -12.75 -8.29
CA ILE A 126 0.00 -12.05 -8.28
C ILE A 126 0.75 -12.47 -7.02
N LEU A 127 1.95 -13.02 -7.19
CA LEU A 127 2.79 -13.41 -6.05
C LEU A 127 3.59 -12.20 -5.55
N GLY A 128 3.65 -12.06 -4.24
CA GLY A 128 4.52 -11.13 -3.54
C GLY A 128 5.97 -11.58 -3.57
N SER A 129 6.88 -10.65 -3.26
CA SER A 129 8.32 -10.88 -3.21
C SER A 129 8.89 -10.43 -1.87
N GLN A 130 9.13 -11.39 -0.97
CA GLN A 130 9.83 -11.12 0.29
C GLN A 130 11.20 -10.47 0.09
N LYS A 131 11.91 -10.87 -0.98
CA LYS A 131 13.21 -10.29 -1.32
C LYS A 131 13.09 -8.78 -1.54
N GLN A 132 12.08 -8.36 -2.30
CA GLN A 132 11.83 -6.95 -2.56
C GLN A 132 11.29 -6.23 -1.32
N ALA A 133 10.37 -6.84 -0.57
CA ALA A 133 9.85 -6.29 0.68
C ALA A 133 10.98 -5.99 1.68
N ARG A 134 11.89 -6.94 1.90
CA ARG A 134 13.06 -6.76 2.79
C ARG A 134 14.06 -5.75 2.24
N ALA A 135 14.20 -5.65 0.91
CA ALA A 135 15.05 -4.63 0.30
C ALA A 135 14.49 -3.22 0.50
N CYS A 136 13.16 -3.06 0.37
CA CYS A 136 12.46 -1.80 0.64
C CYS A 136 12.62 -1.39 2.11
N TYR A 137 12.32 -2.31 3.04
CA TYR A 137 12.51 -2.09 4.47
C TYR A 137 13.93 -1.62 4.78
N LYS A 138 14.97 -2.35 4.35
CA LYS A 138 16.37 -1.96 4.60
C LYS A 138 16.73 -0.57 4.05
N SER A 139 16.09 -0.14 2.97
CA SER A 139 16.34 1.17 2.39
C SER A 139 15.70 2.32 3.19
N GLU A 140 14.53 2.11 3.80
CA GLU A 140 13.93 3.07 4.72
C GLU A 140 14.79 3.27 5.97
N PHE A 141 15.23 2.18 6.59
CA PHE A 141 16.02 2.24 7.83
C PHE A 141 17.37 2.94 7.66
N ARG A 142 17.98 2.84 6.47
CA ARG A 142 19.21 3.61 6.16
C ARG A 142 18.98 5.12 6.06
N ASN A 143 17.77 5.53 5.70
CA ASN A 143 17.40 6.93 5.50
C ASN A 143 16.73 7.55 6.75
N MET A 144 16.61 6.80 7.85
CA MET A 144 15.90 7.25 9.05
C MET A 144 16.88 7.82 10.10
N PRO A 145 16.85 9.15 10.38
CA PRO A 145 17.57 9.73 11.50
C PRO A 145 16.73 9.55 12.78
N TRP A 146 16.78 8.37 13.40
CA TRP A 146 16.19 8.24 14.73
C TRP A 146 17.11 8.88 15.78
N LYS A 147 16.57 9.86 16.53
CA LYS A 147 16.95 10.05 17.93
C LYS A 147 15.95 9.24 18.76
N GLU A 148 16.43 8.41 19.67
CA GLU A 148 15.59 7.70 20.63
C GLU A 148 14.81 8.72 21.47
N GLU A 149 13.49 8.78 21.28
CA GLU A 149 12.59 9.35 22.28
C GLU A 149 11.87 8.19 22.98
N ASN A 150 12.07 8.08 24.29
CA ASN A 150 11.48 7.06 25.14
C ASN A 150 9.95 7.26 25.24
N ILE A 151 9.19 6.58 24.38
CA ILE A 151 7.72 6.56 24.48
C ILE A 151 7.31 5.44 25.44
N PRO A 152 6.61 5.73 26.56
CA PRO A 152 6.13 4.69 27.46
C PRO A 152 5.07 3.83 26.77
N LEU A 153 5.30 2.51 26.72
CA LEU A 153 4.33 1.53 26.24
C LEU A 153 3.03 1.65 27.04
N ALA A 154 1.91 1.92 26.36
CA ALA A 154 0.59 1.93 26.96
C ALA A 154 0.27 0.53 27.52
N ARG A 155 0.06 0.45 28.84
CA ARG A 155 -0.25 -0.79 29.55
C ARG A 155 -1.70 -1.23 29.32
N ASP A 156 -1.85 -2.53 29.03
CA ASP A 156 -3.00 -3.42 29.21
C ASP A 156 -4.42 -2.87 29.00
N LEU A 157 -5.00 -3.22 27.85
CA LEU A 157 -6.45 -3.30 27.66
C LEU A 157 -7.02 -4.50 28.43
N SER A 158 -7.18 -4.37 29.74
CA SER A 158 -8.04 -5.30 30.50
C SER A 158 -9.50 -5.07 30.15
N VAL A 159 -10.09 -6.01 29.41
CA VAL A 159 -11.53 -6.11 29.15
C VAL A 159 -12.24 -6.33 30.49
N LYS A 160 -13.01 -5.34 30.96
CA LYS A 160 -13.91 -5.52 32.10
C LYS A 160 -15.15 -6.27 31.62
N THR A 161 -15.31 -7.54 31.99
CA THR A 161 -16.58 -8.26 31.86
C THR A 161 -17.63 -7.65 32.79
N PRO A 162 -18.87 -7.39 32.33
CA PRO A 162 -19.93 -6.85 33.17
C PRO A 162 -20.40 -7.89 34.22
N PRO A 163 -20.82 -7.46 35.42
CA PRO A 163 -21.26 -8.39 36.46
C PRO A 163 -22.61 -9.04 36.11
N LYS A 164 -22.67 -10.37 36.20
CA LYS A 164 -23.93 -11.12 36.13
C LYS A 164 -24.73 -10.90 37.41
N THR A 165 -25.86 -10.20 37.33
CA THR A 165 -26.84 -10.19 38.42
C THR A 165 -27.80 -11.37 38.25
N TYR A 166 -27.53 -12.47 38.96
CA TYR A 166 -28.56 -13.47 39.23
C TYR A 166 -29.43 -12.96 40.38
N ARG A 167 -30.69 -12.64 40.11
CA ARG A 167 -31.70 -12.47 41.16
C ARG A 167 -32.32 -13.85 41.40
N ALA A 168 -31.93 -14.49 42.49
CA ALA A 168 -32.60 -15.69 42.97
C ALA A 168 -34.03 -15.29 43.41
N SER A 169 -35.01 -15.87 42.74
CA SER A 169 -36.37 -15.98 43.24
C SER A 169 -36.45 -17.15 44.22
N SER A 170 -37.02 -16.94 45.41
CA SER A 170 -37.73 -17.92 46.26
C SER A 170 -38.10 -17.27 47.60
N PRO A 171 -39.07 -17.80 48.36
CA PRO A 171 -40.32 -18.47 47.97
C PRO A 171 -41.57 -17.65 48.34
#